data_AF-A0A6L3VTL2-F1
#
_entry.id   AF-A0A6L3VTL2-F1
#
_cell.length_a   1.000
_cell.length_b   1.000
_cell.length_c   1.000
_cell.angle_alpha   90.00
_cell.angle_beta   90.00
_cell.angle_gamma   90.00
#
_symmetry.space_group_name_H-M   'P 1'
#
loop_
_entity.id
_entity.type
_entity.pdbx_description
1 polymer ?
#
loop_
_entity_poly.entity_id
_entity_poly.type
_entity_poly.pdbx_seq_one_letter_code
_entity_poly.pdbx_strand_id
1 'polypeptide(L)'
;MSEQSIGAPAVRIRPLPLRGVLRIGKAADIWHKAALSAPVAFGVPALVLLALGRLDLALYTSAGSLCAIYSHGEPYASRARFMAVVVLGMLASVGIALVTAASTDSAAIRVAVAALLAAAHKTLCDAARTGPPGGLILTFVTASCLFVPGERLADVPFHLALGLAGGAVAWLVAMAPGLVRPDGPERTAVARALEAASRLAAADPDGAARARHDAAAAINAAWHTLLRAGARTPARAANRRRLERLLVHAGTVVAGTPDDPDRLASWAVDLRRNRPVPRPPARPGEDGELAGI
;
A
#
# COMPACT_ATOMS: atom_id res chain seq x y z
N MET A 1 -43.94 -49.56 34.02
CA MET A 1 -44.00 -48.08 33.96
C MET A 1 -42.57 -47.57 34.03
N SER A 2 -41.95 -47.24 32.89
CA SER A 2 -40.71 -46.45 32.82
C SER A 2 -40.62 -45.85 31.41
N GLU A 3 -41.08 -44.60 31.28
CA GLU A 3 -40.90 -43.79 30.06
C GLU A 3 -39.44 -43.32 29.99
N GLN A 4 -38.74 -43.68 28.90
CA GLN A 4 -37.44 -43.08 28.56
C GLN A 4 -37.67 -41.81 27.74
N SER A 5 -37.48 -40.66 28.39
CA SER A 5 -37.49 -39.35 27.75
C SER A 5 -36.22 -39.19 26.89
N ILE A 6 -36.39 -39.17 25.57
CA ILE A 6 -35.32 -38.89 24.60
C ILE A 6 -35.15 -37.36 24.53
N GLY A 7 -34.12 -36.85 25.20
CA GLY A 7 -33.74 -35.43 25.12
C GLY A 7 -33.22 -35.07 23.72
N ALA A 8 -33.84 -34.09 23.08
CA ALA A 8 -33.39 -33.57 21.79
C ALA A 8 -32.00 -32.91 21.90
N PRO A 9 -31.09 -33.09 20.93
CA PRO A 9 -29.76 -32.51 20.98
C PRO A 9 -29.82 -30.98 20.82
N ALA A 10 -29.26 -30.25 21.79
CA ALA A 10 -29.13 -28.80 21.74
C ALA A 10 -28.22 -28.37 20.57
N VAL A 11 -28.81 -27.72 19.56
CA VAL A 11 -28.09 -27.15 18.41
C VAL A 11 -27.26 -25.96 18.90
N ARG A 12 -25.94 -26.14 19.02
CA ARG A 12 -25.00 -25.04 19.30
C ARG A 12 -24.79 -24.19 18.05
N ILE A 13 -25.43 -23.03 17.99
CA ILE A 13 -25.21 -22.03 16.94
C ILE A 13 -23.82 -21.40 17.17
N ARG A 14 -22.90 -21.64 16.24
CA ARG A 14 -21.56 -21.03 16.26
C ARG A 14 -21.71 -19.56 15.86
N PRO A 15 -21.38 -18.58 16.74
CA PRO A 15 -21.53 -17.17 16.38
C PRO A 15 -20.62 -16.83 15.20
N LEU A 16 -21.18 -16.16 14.19
CA LEU A 16 -20.42 -15.67 13.05
C LEU A 16 -19.31 -14.73 13.55
N PRO A 17 -18.05 -14.86 13.07
CA PRO A 17 -16.91 -14.07 13.54
C PRO A 17 -16.92 -12.65 12.96
N LEU A 18 -18.02 -11.92 13.13
CA LEU A 18 -18.21 -10.55 12.64
C LEU A 18 -17.27 -9.56 13.33
N ARG A 19 -16.82 -9.86 14.54
CA ARG A 19 -15.88 -9.03 15.30
C ARG A 19 -14.52 -8.87 14.61
N GLY A 20 -14.09 -9.85 13.80
CA GLY A 20 -12.87 -9.74 13.01
C GLY A 20 -13.01 -8.82 11.80
N VAL A 21 -14.21 -8.79 11.20
CA VAL A 21 -14.53 -7.99 10.00
C VAL A 21 -14.83 -6.52 10.36
N LEU A 22 -15.46 -6.30 11.51
CA LEU A 22 -15.79 -4.96 12.01
C LEU A 22 -14.65 -4.30 12.80
N ARG A 23 -13.54 -5.03 13.03
CA ARG A 23 -12.37 -4.42 13.68
C ARG A 23 -11.68 -3.54 12.66
N ILE A 24 -11.90 -2.23 12.79
CA ILE A 24 -11.12 -1.21 12.08
C ILE A 24 -9.64 -1.52 12.33
N GLY A 25 -8.95 -1.97 11.28
CA GLY A 25 -7.53 -2.24 11.34
C GLY A 25 -6.77 -0.97 11.70
N LYS A 26 -5.59 -1.10 12.31
CA LYS A 26 -4.71 0.07 12.51
C LYS A 26 -4.52 0.73 11.15
N ALA A 27 -4.73 2.05 11.09
CA ALA A 27 -4.50 2.82 9.88
C ALA A 27 -3.11 2.46 9.36
N ALA A 28 -3.05 1.96 8.13
CA ALA A 28 -1.77 1.54 7.58
C ALA A 28 -0.84 2.77 7.57
N ASP A 29 0.38 2.59 8.08
CA ASP A 29 1.45 3.59 8.14
C ASP A 29 1.93 3.88 6.70
N ILE A 30 1.06 4.53 5.94
CA ILE A 30 1.10 4.71 4.49
C ILE A 30 1.87 5.98 4.13
N TRP A 31 1.79 7.01 4.98
CA TRP A 31 2.39 8.32 4.78
C TRP A 31 2.65 8.99 6.14
N HIS A 32 3.61 9.93 6.20
CA HIS A 32 3.94 10.78 7.35
C HIS A 32 2.70 11.39 8.05
N LYS A 33 1.58 11.57 7.31
CA LYS A 33 0.23 11.73 7.86
C LYS A 33 -0.70 10.76 7.13
N ALA A 34 -1.37 9.88 7.87
CA ALA A 34 -2.19 8.81 7.30
C ALA A 34 -3.26 9.36 6.33
N ALA A 35 -3.39 8.70 5.18
CA ALA A 35 -4.51 8.79 4.23
C ALA A 35 -4.81 10.14 3.54
N LEU A 36 -3.97 11.17 3.64
CA LEU A 36 -4.26 12.45 2.96
C LEU A 36 -3.93 12.47 1.46
N SER A 37 -3.18 11.49 0.92
CA SER A 37 -2.68 11.57 -0.47
C SER A 37 -3.79 11.39 -1.47
N ALA A 38 -4.67 10.43 -1.24
CA ALA A 38 -5.78 10.17 -2.12
C ALA A 38 -6.82 11.31 -2.10
N PRO A 39 -7.27 11.81 -0.94
CA PRO A 39 -8.15 12.99 -0.89
C PRO A 39 -7.54 14.23 -1.51
N VAL A 40 -6.25 14.49 -1.32
CA VAL A 40 -5.58 15.66 -1.95
C VAL A 40 -5.43 15.45 -3.45
N ALA A 41 -5.00 14.27 -3.90
CA ALA A 41 -4.83 13.95 -5.31
C ALA A 41 -6.14 14.02 -6.10
N PHE A 42 -7.25 13.59 -5.50
CA PHE A 42 -8.59 13.67 -6.09
C PHE A 42 -9.21 15.06 -5.92
N GLY A 43 -9.05 15.67 -4.74
CA GLY A 43 -9.65 16.95 -4.39
C GLY A 43 -9.09 18.12 -5.20
N VAL A 44 -7.78 18.13 -5.51
CA VAL A 44 -7.17 19.21 -6.29
C VAL A 44 -7.79 19.32 -7.71
N PRO A 45 -7.83 18.26 -8.54
CA PRO A 45 -8.52 18.30 -9.83
C PRO A 45 -10.01 18.61 -9.70
N ALA A 46 -10.70 18.02 -8.72
CA ALA A 46 -12.13 18.25 -8.53
C ALA A 46 -12.47 19.71 -8.19
N LEU A 47 -11.66 20.36 -7.33
CA LEU A 47 -11.82 21.78 -6.99
C LEU A 47 -11.52 22.70 -8.17
N VAL A 48 -10.52 22.36 -8.99
CA VAL A 48 -10.23 23.09 -10.23
C VAL A 48 -11.42 23.00 -11.19
N LEU A 49 -11.98 21.80 -11.40
CA LEU A 49 -13.17 21.63 -12.24
C LEU A 49 -14.40 22.34 -11.67
N LEU A 50 -14.59 22.33 -10.35
CA LEU A 50 -15.64 23.09 -9.67
C LEU A 50 -15.50 24.59 -9.96
N ALA A 51 -14.30 25.13 -9.82
CA ALA A 51 -14.03 26.56 -10.08
C ALA A 51 -14.26 26.93 -11.55
N LEU A 52 -14.01 26.00 -12.49
CA LEU A 52 -14.28 26.18 -13.91
C LEU A 52 -15.75 25.94 -14.30
N GLY A 53 -16.60 25.51 -13.36
CA GLY A 53 -17.99 25.12 -13.63
C GLY A 53 -18.10 23.86 -14.50
N ARG A 54 -17.07 23.01 -14.52
CA ARG A 54 -16.94 21.82 -15.38
C ARG A 54 -16.89 20.51 -14.59
N LEU A 55 -17.74 20.38 -13.57
CA LEU A 55 -17.85 19.13 -12.80
C LEU A 55 -18.36 17.94 -13.61
N ASP A 56 -18.94 18.18 -14.79
CA ASP A 56 -19.24 17.15 -15.79
C ASP A 56 -18.01 16.31 -16.13
N LEU A 57 -16.82 16.91 -16.06
CA LEU A 57 -15.54 16.26 -16.38
C LEU A 57 -14.89 15.55 -15.19
N ALA A 58 -15.51 15.57 -14.00
CA ALA A 58 -14.93 15.04 -12.77
C ALA A 58 -14.69 13.53 -12.86
N LEU A 59 -15.56 12.78 -13.55
CA LEU A 59 -15.37 11.35 -13.78
C LEU A 59 -14.04 11.05 -14.47
N TYR A 60 -13.69 11.80 -15.52
CA TYR A 60 -12.48 11.53 -16.29
C TYR A 60 -11.21 11.86 -15.50
N THR A 61 -11.19 12.99 -14.79
CA THR A 61 -10.06 13.32 -13.89
C THR A 61 -9.96 12.38 -12.68
N SER A 62 -11.08 11.80 -12.24
CA SER A 62 -11.11 10.80 -11.16
C SER A 62 -10.32 9.54 -11.53
N ALA A 63 -10.33 9.15 -12.81
CA ALA A 63 -9.65 7.95 -13.29
C ALA A 63 -8.16 7.97 -12.94
N GLY A 64 -7.44 9.03 -13.29
CA GLY A 64 -6.03 9.12 -12.92
C GLY A 64 -5.80 9.52 -11.46
N SER A 65 -6.62 10.40 -10.90
CA SER A 65 -6.35 10.93 -9.55
C SER A 65 -6.56 9.89 -8.44
N LEU A 66 -7.55 9.01 -8.58
CA LEU A 66 -7.79 7.91 -7.64
C LEU A 66 -6.69 6.84 -7.68
N CYS A 67 -5.84 6.81 -8.72
CA CYS A 67 -4.68 5.91 -8.76
C CYS A 67 -3.69 6.17 -7.60
N ALA A 68 -3.74 7.33 -6.94
CA ALA A 68 -2.96 7.63 -5.74
C ALA A 68 -3.16 6.59 -4.61
N ILE A 69 -4.34 5.94 -4.54
CA ILE A 69 -4.69 4.87 -3.59
C ILE A 69 -3.88 3.59 -3.85
N TYR A 70 -3.20 3.45 -4.98
CA TYR A 70 -2.36 2.27 -5.24
C TYR A 70 -0.91 2.48 -4.82
N SER A 71 -0.50 3.72 -4.55
CA SER A 71 0.90 4.08 -4.35
C SER A 71 1.50 3.70 -2.98
N HIS A 72 0.96 2.69 -2.30
CA HIS A 72 1.24 2.44 -0.88
C HIS A 72 2.55 1.70 -0.59
N GLY A 73 3.30 2.19 0.40
CA GLY A 73 4.35 1.41 1.12
C GLY A 73 5.64 1.10 0.35
N GLU A 74 5.74 1.52 -0.91
CA GLU A 74 6.88 1.26 -1.78
C GLU A 74 7.95 2.37 -1.68
N PRO A 75 9.26 2.03 -1.78
CA PRO A 75 10.31 3.02 -1.98
C PRO A 75 9.99 3.97 -3.15
N TYR A 76 10.36 5.25 -3.05
CA TYR A 76 9.92 6.27 -4.02
C TYR A 76 10.24 5.90 -5.49
N ALA A 77 11.38 5.26 -5.74
CA ALA A 77 11.77 4.84 -7.07
C ALA A 77 10.86 3.73 -7.65
N SER A 78 10.50 2.71 -6.86
CA SER A 78 9.58 1.66 -7.30
C SER A 78 8.15 2.18 -7.35
N ARG A 79 7.76 3.02 -6.38
CA ARG A 79 6.47 3.68 -6.30
C ARG A 79 6.17 4.54 -7.54
N ALA A 80 7.14 5.32 -8.02
CA ALA A 80 6.98 6.14 -9.22
C ALA A 80 6.64 5.30 -10.46
N ARG A 81 7.35 4.19 -10.67
CA ARG A 81 7.11 3.28 -11.80
C ARG A 81 5.78 2.56 -11.67
N PHE A 82 5.50 2.03 -10.47
CA PHE A 82 4.26 1.33 -10.19
C PHE A 82 3.05 2.23 -10.45
N MET A 83 3.09 3.47 -9.97
CA MET A 83 2.02 4.43 -10.17
C MET A 83 1.85 4.81 -11.65
N ALA A 84 2.94 4.95 -12.41
CA ALA A 84 2.85 5.14 -13.85
C ALA A 84 2.15 3.95 -14.54
N VAL A 85 2.51 2.72 -14.19
CA VAL A 85 1.87 1.51 -14.72
C VAL A 85 0.38 1.46 -14.35
N VAL A 86 0.03 1.78 -13.11
CA VAL A 86 -1.37 1.78 -12.65
C VAL A 86 -2.19 2.86 -13.37
N VAL A 87 -1.65 4.07 -13.52
CA VAL A 87 -2.31 5.16 -14.26
C VAL A 87 -2.51 4.77 -15.72
N LEU A 88 -1.47 4.23 -16.38
CA LEU A 88 -1.58 3.78 -17.77
C LEU A 88 -2.57 2.62 -17.93
N GLY A 89 -2.58 1.67 -16.99
CA GLY A 89 -3.55 0.58 -16.97
C GLY A 89 -4.99 1.09 -16.81
N MET A 90 -5.21 2.04 -15.91
CA MET A 90 -6.51 2.70 -15.76
C MET A 90 -6.92 3.44 -17.04
N LEU A 91 -6.01 4.21 -17.65
CA LEU A 91 -6.31 4.96 -18.88
C LEU A 91 -6.57 4.03 -20.07
N ALA A 92 -5.88 2.88 -20.15
CA ALA A 92 -6.17 1.87 -21.16
C ALA A 92 -7.59 1.30 -20.98
N SER A 93 -7.96 0.92 -19.74
CA SER A 93 -9.31 0.44 -19.43
C SER A 93 -10.38 1.49 -19.69
N VAL A 94 -10.15 2.75 -19.30
CA VAL A 94 -11.05 3.88 -19.59
C VAL A 94 -11.15 4.14 -21.09
N GLY A 95 -10.05 4.05 -21.83
CA GLY A 95 -10.06 4.19 -23.29
C GLY A 95 -10.94 3.13 -23.96
N ILE A 96 -10.78 1.86 -23.56
CA ILE A 96 -11.64 0.76 -24.02
C ILE A 96 -13.11 1.04 -23.66
N ALA A 97 -13.37 1.50 -22.43
CA ALA A 97 -14.70 1.82 -21.96
C ALA A 97 -15.38 2.92 -22.78
N LEU A 98 -14.69 4.04 -23.01
CA LEU A 98 -15.24 5.19 -23.74
C LEU A 98 -15.43 4.88 -25.23
N VAL A 99 -14.47 4.18 -25.85
CA VAL A 99 -14.62 3.72 -27.25
C VAL A 99 -15.81 2.78 -27.37
N THR A 100 -16.00 1.86 -26.41
CA THR A 100 -17.18 0.97 -26.38
C THR A 100 -18.46 1.78 -26.22
N ALA A 101 -18.51 2.72 -25.27
CA ALA A 101 -19.67 3.56 -25.04
C ALA A 101 -20.07 4.37 -26.28
N ALA A 102 -19.09 4.90 -27.02
CA ALA A 102 -19.30 5.65 -28.25
C ALA A 102 -19.67 4.77 -29.47
N SER A 103 -19.33 3.47 -29.45
CA SER A 103 -19.50 2.58 -30.61
C SER A 103 -20.78 1.75 -30.58
N THR A 104 -21.44 1.62 -29.42
CA THR A 104 -22.65 0.80 -29.30
C THR A 104 -23.58 1.27 -28.19
N ASP A 105 -24.89 1.20 -28.46
CA ASP A 105 -25.95 1.38 -27.47
C ASP A 105 -26.40 0.06 -26.82
N SER A 106 -25.83 -1.08 -27.25
CA SER A 106 -26.18 -2.39 -26.70
C SER A 106 -25.68 -2.54 -25.26
N ALA A 107 -26.62 -2.58 -24.31
CA ALA A 107 -26.33 -2.84 -22.91
C ALA A 107 -25.60 -4.18 -22.71
N ALA A 108 -25.95 -5.21 -23.49
CA ALA A 108 -25.31 -6.52 -23.41
C ALA A 108 -23.80 -6.45 -23.73
N ILE A 109 -23.42 -5.69 -24.77
CA ILE A 109 -22.02 -5.51 -25.14
C ILE A 109 -21.28 -4.73 -24.05
N ARG A 110 -21.85 -3.63 -23.55
CA ARG A 110 -21.25 -2.81 -22.48
C ARG A 110 -21.04 -3.64 -21.21
N VAL A 111 -22.02 -4.47 -20.82
CA VAL A 111 -21.90 -5.39 -19.68
C VAL A 111 -20.83 -6.45 -19.90
N ALA A 112 -20.76 -7.04 -21.11
CA ALA A 112 -19.72 -8.03 -21.42
C ALA A 112 -18.31 -7.43 -21.33
N VAL A 113 -18.11 -6.24 -21.88
CA VAL A 113 -16.84 -5.50 -21.80
C VAL A 113 -16.51 -5.13 -20.35
N ALA A 114 -17.49 -4.67 -19.58
CA ALA A 114 -17.32 -4.39 -18.15
C ALA A 114 -16.85 -5.64 -17.38
N ALA A 115 -17.46 -6.80 -17.63
CA ALA A 115 -17.11 -8.06 -16.98
C ALA A 115 -15.67 -8.50 -17.32
N LEU A 116 -15.27 -8.37 -18.59
CA LEU A 116 -13.90 -8.69 -19.04
C LEU A 116 -12.87 -7.77 -18.40
N LEU A 117 -13.12 -6.45 -18.37
CA LEU A 117 -12.23 -5.49 -17.72
C LEU A 117 -12.16 -5.72 -16.21
N ALA A 118 -13.29 -6.03 -15.57
CA ALA A 118 -13.34 -6.37 -14.14
C ALA A 118 -12.50 -7.62 -13.83
N ALA A 119 -12.62 -8.67 -14.66
CA ALA A 119 -11.80 -9.87 -14.54
C ALA A 119 -10.31 -9.56 -14.70
N ALA A 120 -9.95 -8.74 -15.70
CA ALA A 120 -8.57 -8.29 -15.91
C ALA A 120 -8.04 -7.48 -14.72
N HIS A 121 -8.81 -6.54 -14.18
CA HIS A 121 -8.41 -5.76 -13.00
C HIS A 121 -8.20 -6.67 -11.79
N LYS A 122 -9.08 -7.65 -11.55
CA LYS A 122 -8.94 -8.60 -10.46
C LYS A 122 -7.68 -9.44 -10.61
N THR A 123 -7.47 -10.05 -11.76
CA THR A 123 -6.32 -10.94 -12.01
C THR A 123 -4.99 -10.18 -11.95
N LEU A 124 -4.91 -8.98 -12.55
CA LEU A 124 -3.70 -8.15 -12.46
C LEU A 124 -3.43 -7.69 -11.03
N CYS A 125 -4.45 -7.24 -10.29
CA CYS A 125 -4.27 -6.79 -8.91
C CYS A 125 -3.85 -7.94 -7.99
N ASP A 126 -4.41 -9.13 -8.16
CA ASP A 126 -4.02 -10.35 -7.43
C ASP A 126 -2.59 -10.76 -7.76
N ALA A 127 -2.23 -10.78 -9.05
CA ALA A 127 -0.88 -11.11 -9.51
C ALA A 127 0.16 -10.12 -8.98
N ALA A 128 -0.18 -8.84 -8.96
CA ALA A 128 0.64 -7.79 -8.38
C ALA A 128 0.63 -7.79 -6.83
N ARG A 129 -0.14 -8.68 -6.19
CA ARG A 129 -0.35 -8.73 -4.73
C ARG A 129 -0.74 -7.38 -4.15
N THR A 130 -1.57 -6.66 -4.89
CA THR A 130 -2.06 -5.34 -4.50
C THR A 130 -3.02 -5.53 -3.33
N GLY A 131 -2.68 -4.97 -2.16
CA GLY A 131 -3.57 -5.00 -1.00
C GLY A 131 -4.91 -4.28 -1.25
N PRO A 132 -5.87 -4.36 -0.31
CA PRO A 132 -7.12 -3.59 -0.41
C PRO A 132 -6.84 -2.11 -0.73
N PRO A 133 -7.54 -1.50 -1.71
CA PRO A 133 -8.82 -1.91 -2.32
C PRO A 133 -8.74 -2.90 -3.51
N GLY A 134 -7.57 -3.40 -3.90
CA GLY A 134 -7.43 -4.29 -5.07
C GLY A 134 -7.98 -3.66 -6.36
N GLY A 135 -8.57 -4.45 -7.27
CA GLY A 135 -9.08 -3.95 -8.56
C GLY A 135 -10.37 -3.12 -8.50
N LEU A 136 -10.93 -2.86 -7.32
CA LEU A 136 -12.28 -2.28 -7.18
C LEU A 136 -12.41 -0.88 -7.79
N ILE A 137 -11.46 0.02 -7.51
CA ILE A 137 -11.53 1.40 -8.02
C ILE A 137 -11.35 1.43 -9.55
N LEU A 138 -10.43 0.61 -10.07
CA LEU A 138 -10.25 0.44 -11.52
C LEU A 138 -11.56 0.02 -12.19
N THR A 139 -12.20 -1.02 -11.65
CA THR A 139 -13.46 -1.55 -12.19
C THR A 139 -14.59 -0.56 -12.07
N PHE A 140 -14.72 0.12 -10.95
CA PHE A 140 -15.82 1.07 -10.72
C PHE A 140 -15.74 2.25 -11.70
N VAL A 141 -14.57 2.91 -11.80
CA VAL A 141 -14.39 4.04 -12.71
C VAL A 141 -14.57 3.61 -14.17
N THR A 142 -13.99 2.47 -14.56
CA THR A 142 -14.11 1.94 -15.92
C THR A 142 -15.56 1.60 -16.26
N ALA A 143 -16.31 0.99 -15.32
CA ALA A 143 -17.72 0.71 -15.50
C ALA A 143 -18.53 2.00 -15.62
N SER A 144 -18.26 3.02 -14.80
CA SER A 144 -18.90 4.33 -14.94
C SER A 144 -18.69 4.90 -16.35
N CYS A 145 -17.48 4.84 -16.90
CA CYS A 145 -17.17 5.29 -18.26
C CYS A 145 -17.90 4.49 -19.35
N LEU A 146 -18.12 3.19 -19.16
CA LEU A 146 -18.88 2.35 -20.12
C LEU A 146 -20.35 2.76 -20.28
N PHE A 147 -20.93 3.35 -19.23
CA PHE A 147 -22.34 3.72 -19.18
C PHE A 147 -22.57 5.24 -19.21
N VAL A 148 -21.57 6.03 -19.60
CA VAL A 148 -21.75 7.47 -19.88
C VAL A 148 -22.70 7.64 -21.06
N PRO A 149 -23.75 8.46 -20.95
CA PRO A 149 -24.66 8.73 -22.05
C PRO A 149 -24.04 9.72 -23.06
N GLY A 150 -24.25 9.46 -24.35
CA GLY A 150 -23.92 10.43 -25.42
C GLY A 150 -22.43 10.64 -25.69
N GLU A 151 -21.57 9.71 -25.26
CA GLU A 151 -20.13 9.76 -25.51
C GLU A 151 -19.86 9.71 -27.03
N ARG A 152 -18.99 10.61 -27.52
CA ARG A 152 -18.59 10.64 -28.94
C ARG A 152 -17.13 10.24 -29.07
N LEU A 153 -16.81 9.53 -30.14
CA LEU A 153 -15.45 9.05 -30.39
C LEU A 153 -14.41 10.20 -30.48
N ALA A 154 -14.84 11.38 -30.92
CA ALA A 154 -14.00 12.57 -31.00
C ALA A 154 -13.60 13.16 -29.64
N ASP A 155 -14.40 12.90 -28.58
CA ASP A 155 -14.15 13.44 -27.23
C ASP A 155 -13.22 12.54 -26.40
N VAL A 156 -13.07 11.27 -26.80
CA VAL A 156 -12.24 10.26 -26.11
C VAL A 156 -10.80 10.74 -25.85
N PRO A 157 -10.07 11.32 -26.83
CA PRO A 157 -8.71 11.81 -26.56
C PRO A 157 -8.67 12.91 -25.50
N PHE A 158 -9.67 13.80 -25.48
CA PHE A 158 -9.78 14.87 -24.49
C PHE A 158 -10.07 14.30 -23.09
N HIS A 159 -11.00 13.36 -22.98
CA HIS A 159 -11.33 12.67 -21.73
C HIS A 159 -10.13 11.87 -21.18
N LEU A 160 -9.37 11.20 -22.04
CA LEU A 160 -8.13 10.53 -21.64
C LEU A 160 -7.04 11.52 -21.20
N ALA A 161 -6.93 12.67 -21.85
CA ALA A 161 -5.99 13.73 -21.44
C ALA A 161 -6.32 14.26 -20.04
N LEU A 162 -7.61 14.42 -19.70
CA LEU A 162 -8.05 14.79 -18.35
C LEU A 162 -7.71 13.71 -17.31
N GLY A 163 -7.91 12.44 -17.65
CA GLY A 163 -7.48 11.32 -16.82
C GLY A 163 -5.97 11.32 -16.59
N LEU A 164 -5.18 11.56 -17.65
CA LEU A 164 -3.73 11.66 -17.56
C LEU A 164 -3.30 12.84 -16.68
N ALA A 165 -3.95 14.00 -16.80
CA ALA A 165 -3.70 15.16 -15.95
C ALA A 165 -4.00 14.86 -14.47
N GLY A 166 -5.13 14.21 -14.19
CA GLY A 166 -5.45 13.71 -12.84
C GLY A 166 -4.40 12.73 -12.31
N GLY A 167 -3.92 11.83 -13.17
CA GLY A 167 -2.85 10.88 -12.87
C GLY A 167 -1.50 11.55 -12.59
N ALA A 168 -1.17 12.62 -13.32
CA ALA A 168 0.03 13.42 -13.09
C ALA A 168 -0.04 14.15 -11.75
N VAL A 169 -1.20 14.72 -11.40
CA VAL A 169 -1.42 15.33 -10.08
C VAL A 169 -1.27 14.30 -8.97
N ALA A 170 -1.90 13.13 -9.10
CA ALA A 170 -1.72 12.01 -8.17
C ALA A 170 -0.25 11.60 -8.05
N TRP A 171 0.47 11.58 -9.17
CA TRP A 171 1.88 11.23 -9.20
C TRP A 171 2.72 12.22 -8.41
N LEU A 172 2.50 13.52 -8.62
CA LEU A 172 3.18 14.59 -7.90
C LEU A 172 2.87 14.55 -6.41
N VAL A 173 1.61 14.40 -6.02
CA VAL A 173 1.19 14.33 -4.61
C VAL A 173 1.82 13.12 -3.92
N ALA A 174 1.87 11.97 -4.58
CA ALA A 174 2.49 10.77 -4.05
C ALA A 174 4.01 10.90 -3.94
N MET A 175 4.68 11.61 -4.85
CA MET A 175 6.13 11.80 -4.85
C MET A 175 6.62 12.96 -3.97
N ALA A 176 5.78 13.97 -3.71
CA ALA A 176 6.12 15.16 -2.92
C ALA A 176 6.83 14.88 -1.58
N PRO A 177 6.47 13.84 -0.80
CA PRO A 177 7.15 13.53 0.46
C PRO A 177 8.62 13.16 0.29
N GLY A 178 9.01 12.66 -0.88
CA GLY A 178 10.40 12.29 -1.19
C GLY A 178 11.34 13.50 -1.21
N LEU A 179 10.81 14.72 -1.38
CA LEU A 179 11.60 15.96 -1.31
C LEU A 179 12.06 16.29 0.11
N VAL A 180 11.26 15.93 1.12
CA VAL A 180 11.56 16.20 2.54
C VAL A 180 12.17 14.99 3.23
N ARG A 181 11.75 13.78 2.85
CA ARG A 181 12.14 12.51 3.48
C ARG A 181 12.52 11.48 2.41
N PRO A 182 13.71 11.61 1.78
CA PRO A 182 14.11 10.75 0.65
C PRO A 182 14.15 9.26 0.99
N ASP A 183 14.45 8.91 2.26
CA ASP A 183 14.53 7.53 2.75
C ASP A 183 13.34 7.17 3.68
N GLY A 184 12.22 7.88 3.55
CA GLY A 184 11.05 7.75 4.43
C GLY A 184 10.46 6.32 4.49
N PRO A 185 10.13 5.70 3.33
CA PRO A 185 9.60 4.34 3.27
C PRO A 185 10.52 3.30 3.94
N GLU A 186 11.82 3.39 3.66
CA GLU A 186 12.87 2.51 4.18
C GLU A 186 12.94 2.62 5.70
N ARG A 187 13.02 3.85 6.22
CA ARG A 187 13.05 4.12 7.66
C ARG A 187 11.79 3.64 8.36
N THR A 188 10.62 3.79 7.74
CA THR A 188 9.34 3.34 8.29
C THR A 188 9.25 1.81 8.32
N ALA A 189 9.78 1.13 7.31
CA ALA A 189 9.85 -0.33 7.29
C ALA A 189 10.76 -0.86 8.40
N VAL A 190 11.95 -0.28 8.58
CA VAL A 190 12.87 -0.65 9.66
C VAL A 190 12.31 -0.30 11.04
N ALA A 191 11.64 0.85 11.20
CA ALA A 191 10.97 1.21 12.46
C ALA A 191 9.90 0.19 12.86
N ARG A 192 9.08 -0.28 11.90
CA ARG A 192 8.07 -1.33 12.14
C ARG A 192 8.71 -2.65 12.55
N ALA A 193 9.84 -3.02 11.97
CA ALA A 193 10.60 -4.21 12.36
C ALA A 193 11.14 -4.08 13.79
N LEU A 194 11.71 -2.93 14.15
CA LEU A 194 12.20 -2.64 15.51
C LEU A 194 11.06 -2.64 16.54
N GLU A 195 9.90 -2.07 16.22
CA GLU A 195 8.71 -2.12 17.09
C GLU A 195 8.20 -3.55 17.29
N ALA A 196 8.26 -4.39 16.25
CA ALA A 196 7.88 -5.78 16.37
C ALA A 196 8.89 -6.59 17.19
N ALA A 197 10.18 -6.32 17.03
CA ALA A 197 11.24 -6.91 17.85
C ALA A 197 11.16 -6.46 19.33
N SER A 198 10.88 -5.18 19.59
CA SER A 198 10.61 -4.64 20.93
C SER A 198 9.44 -5.36 21.60
N ARG A 199 8.33 -5.56 20.88
CA ARG A 199 7.18 -6.34 21.39
C ARG A 199 7.52 -7.79 21.65
N LEU A 200 8.39 -8.41 20.85
CA LEU A 200 8.86 -9.78 21.09
C LEU A 200 9.75 -9.85 22.34
N ALA A 201 10.67 -8.90 22.51
CA ALA A 201 11.56 -8.84 23.69
C ALA A 201 10.77 -8.65 24.99
N ALA A 202 9.63 -7.96 24.95
CA ALA A 202 8.73 -7.76 26.08
C ALA A 202 7.59 -8.79 26.18
N ALA A 203 7.53 -9.80 25.29
CA ALA A 203 6.40 -10.73 25.26
C ALA A 203 6.49 -11.81 26.35
N ASP A 204 5.37 -12.07 27.01
CA ASP A 204 5.21 -13.24 27.88
C ASP A 204 5.29 -14.56 27.08
N PRO A 205 5.64 -15.69 27.73
CA PRO A 205 5.79 -16.99 27.07
C PRO A 205 4.60 -17.39 26.19
N ASP A 206 3.37 -17.13 26.65
CA ASP A 206 2.12 -17.46 25.96
C ASP A 206 1.92 -16.65 24.66
N GLY A 207 2.47 -15.43 24.59
CA GLY A 207 2.40 -14.53 23.43
C GLY A 207 3.62 -14.60 22.50
N ALA A 208 4.71 -15.22 22.96
CA ALA A 208 6.01 -15.18 22.30
C ALA A 208 5.99 -15.79 20.89
N ALA A 209 5.22 -16.86 20.65
CA ALA A 209 5.12 -17.49 19.33
C ALA A 209 4.53 -16.53 18.28
N ARG A 210 3.46 -15.82 18.62
CA ARG A 210 2.82 -14.84 17.74
C ARG A 210 3.69 -13.60 17.55
N ALA A 211 4.26 -13.07 18.63
CA ALA A 211 5.17 -11.93 18.57
C ALA A 211 6.40 -12.25 17.71
N ARG A 212 6.92 -13.47 17.77
CA ARG A 212 8.05 -13.93 16.95
C ARG A 212 7.68 -14.01 15.48
N HIS A 213 6.52 -14.56 15.16
CA HIS A 213 6.00 -14.58 13.79
C HIS A 213 5.83 -13.15 13.23
N ASP A 214 5.20 -12.25 14.00
CA ASP A 214 4.98 -10.86 13.59
C ASP A 214 6.30 -10.10 13.40
N ALA A 215 7.29 -10.32 14.28
CA ALA A 215 8.63 -9.75 14.16
C ALA A 215 9.38 -10.27 12.93
N ALA A 216 9.37 -11.58 12.70
CA ALA A 216 9.98 -12.19 11.51
C ALA A 216 9.35 -11.65 10.21
N ALA A 217 8.01 -11.54 10.17
CA ALA A 217 7.29 -10.97 9.03
C ALA A 217 7.66 -9.50 8.79
N ALA A 218 7.74 -8.69 9.85
CA ALA A 218 8.11 -7.28 9.76
C ALA A 218 9.56 -7.08 9.29
N ILE A 219 10.50 -7.90 9.79
CA ILE A 219 11.91 -7.89 9.36
C ILE A 219 12.02 -8.29 7.89
N ASN A 220 11.34 -9.35 7.46
CA ASN A 220 11.34 -9.77 6.06
C ASN A 220 10.77 -8.68 5.12
N ALA A 221 9.66 -8.05 5.52
CA ALA A 221 9.09 -6.93 4.77
C ALA A 221 10.06 -5.72 4.68
N ALA A 222 10.81 -5.45 5.74
CA ALA A 222 11.82 -4.40 5.75
C ALA A 222 13.00 -4.72 4.82
N TRP A 223 13.49 -5.96 4.79
CA TRP A 223 14.51 -6.40 3.83
C TRP A 223 14.05 -6.23 2.38
N HIS A 224 12.83 -6.67 2.04
CA HIS A 224 12.27 -6.47 0.71
C HIS A 224 12.19 -4.98 0.33
N THR A 225 11.84 -4.11 1.28
CA THR A 225 11.79 -2.65 1.06
C THR A 225 13.19 -2.09 0.75
N LEU A 226 14.20 -2.44 1.56
CA LEU A 226 15.58 -1.96 1.36
C LEU A 226 16.18 -2.46 0.04
N LEU A 227 15.90 -3.70 -0.34
CA LEU A 227 16.36 -4.28 -1.61
C LEU A 227 15.76 -3.53 -2.81
N ARG A 228 14.48 -3.13 -2.75
CA ARG A 228 13.78 -2.43 -3.84
C ARG A 228 14.09 -0.94 -3.95
N ALA A 229 14.55 -0.31 -2.87
CA ALA A 229 14.91 1.11 -2.84
C ALA A 229 16.06 1.46 -3.81
N GLY A 230 17.02 0.54 -3.99
CA GLY A 230 18.26 0.80 -4.71
C GLY A 230 19.17 1.83 -4.01
N ALA A 231 20.41 1.99 -4.49
CA ALA A 231 21.39 2.91 -3.90
C ALA A 231 22.05 3.78 -4.98
N ARG A 232 21.31 4.76 -5.51
CA ARG A 232 21.76 5.60 -6.65
C ARG A 232 22.89 6.59 -6.29
N THR A 233 23.19 6.78 -5.01
CA THR A 233 24.18 7.76 -4.52
C THR A 233 24.94 7.17 -3.34
N PRO A 234 26.24 7.50 -3.14
CA PRO A 234 27.03 7.01 -2.02
C PRO A 234 26.40 7.28 -0.65
N ALA A 235 25.80 8.47 -0.46
CA ALA A 235 25.12 8.83 0.78
C ALA A 235 23.93 7.89 1.09
N ARG A 236 23.11 7.57 0.08
CA ARG A 236 22.01 6.60 0.22
C ARG A 236 22.51 5.18 0.46
N ALA A 237 23.61 4.78 -0.17
CA ALA A 237 24.24 3.49 0.11
C ALA A 237 24.69 3.39 1.58
N ALA A 238 25.31 4.44 2.11
CA ALA A 238 25.73 4.51 3.50
C ALA A 238 24.54 4.49 4.47
N ASN A 239 23.46 5.21 4.14
CA ASN A 239 22.26 5.22 4.98
C ASN A 239 21.55 3.85 4.96
N ARG A 240 21.44 3.22 3.79
CA ARG A 240 20.94 1.86 3.65
C ARG A 240 21.73 0.87 4.50
N ARG A 241 23.06 0.88 4.46
CA ARG A 241 23.91 0.02 5.31
C ARG A 241 23.64 0.22 6.80
N ARG A 242 23.35 1.46 7.23
CA ARG A 242 22.97 1.74 8.64
C ARG A 242 21.62 1.11 9.00
N LEU A 243 20.64 1.19 8.11
CA LEU A 243 19.34 0.55 8.28
C LEU A 243 19.44 -0.98 8.26
N GLU A 244 20.27 -1.55 7.39
CA GLU A 244 20.56 -2.98 7.34
C GLU A 244 21.16 -3.47 8.66
N ARG A 245 22.10 -2.75 9.27
CA ARG A 245 22.64 -3.07 10.59
C ARG A 245 21.58 -3.10 11.69
N LEU A 246 20.62 -2.17 11.67
CA LEU A 246 19.51 -2.18 12.63
C LEU A 246 18.59 -3.38 12.43
N LEU A 247 18.32 -3.80 11.19
CA LEU A 247 17.55 -5.02 10.92
C LEU A 247 18.28 -6.29 11.34
N VAL A 248 19.60 -6.33 11.11
CA VAL A 248 20.45 -7.43 11.57
C VAL A 248 20.39 -7.55 13.09
N HIS A 249 20.40 -6.43 13.83
CA HIS A 249 20.22 -6.41 15.28
C HIS A 249 18.80 -6.85 15.69
N ALA A 250 17.74 -6.34 15.05
CA ALA A 250 16.38 -6.81 15.31
C ALA A 250 16.21 -8.32 15.06
N GLY A 251 16.94 -8.86 14.08
CA GLY A 251 16.96 -10.29 13.76
C GLY A 251 17.56 -11.16 14.86
N THR A 252 18.53 -10.66 15.64
CA THR A 252 19.09 -11.45 16.76
C THR A 252 18.06 -11.68 17.86
N VAL A 253 17.13 -10.75 18.07
CA VAL A 253 16.00 -10.90 18.99
C VAL A 253 15.08 -12.03 18.57
N VAL A 254 14.77 -12.11 17.26
CA VAL A 254 13.96 -13.21 16.71
C VAL A 254 14.68 -14.56 16.86
N ALA A 255 16.01 -14.57 16.71
CA ALA A 255 16.87 -15.74 16.93
C ALA A 255 17.05 -16.11 18.41
N GLY A 256 16.48 -15.35 19.35
CA GLY A 256 16.47 -15.65 20.78
C GLY A 256 17.57 -14.97 21.60
N THR A 257 18.34 -14.05 21.01
CA THR A 257 19.28 -13.20 21.76
C THR A 257 18.47 -12.12 22.51
N PRO A 258 18.54 -12.06 23.86
CA PRO A 258 17.86 -11.02 24.61
C PRO A 258 18.36 -9.64 24.22
N ASP A 259 17.45 -8.67 24.19
CA ASP A 259 17.75 -7.27 23.90
C ASP A 259 16.82 -6.38 24.73
N ASP A 260 17.21 -5.12 24.93
CA ASP A 260 16.44 -4.14 25.66
C ASP A 260 15.24 -3.65 24.81
N PRO A 261 13.98 -3.95 25.21
CA PRO A 261 12.80 -3.57 24.45
C PRO A 261 12.64 -2.04 24.33
N ASP A 262 13.07 -1.27 25.33
CA ASP A 262 12.96 0.19 25.34
C ASP A 262 13.96 0.83 24.37
N ARG A 263 15.16 0.27 24.28
CA ARG A 263 16.16 0.67 23.28
C ARG A 263 15.64 0.46 21.87
N LEU A 264 15.08 -0.71 21.55
CA LEU A 264 14.49 -1.00 20.24
C LEU A 264 13.35 -0.03 19.90
N ALA A 265 12.48 0.24 20.88
CA ALA A 265 11.39 1.21 20.72
C ALA A 265 11.93 2.64 20.47
N SER A 266 12.98 3.05 21.18
CA SER A 266 13.60 4.37 21.00
C SER A 266 14.17 4.57 19.59
N TRP A 267 14.86 3.55 19.06
CA TRP A 267 15.38 3.57 17.70
C TRP A 267 14.26 3.65 16.66
N ALA A 268 13.15 2.94 16.87
CA ALA A 268 11.99 3.06 15.99
C ALA A 268 11.40 4.48 15.99
N VAL A 269 11.30 5.12 17.16
CA VAL A 269 10.85 6.50 17.30
C VAL A 269 11.77 7.47 16.55
N ASP A 270 13.09 7.33 16.69
CA ASP A 270 14.06 8.15 15.97
C ASP A 270 13.95 7.97 14.45
N LEU A 271 13.75 6.75 13.98
CA LEU A 271 13.50 6.46 12.57
C LEU A 271 12.23 7.15 12.06
N ARG A 272 11.11 7.09 12.79
CA ARG A 272 9.84 7.75 12.43
C ARG A 272 9.93 9.28 12.43
N ARG A 273 10.72 9.85 13.35
CA ARG A 273 10.91 11.30 13.51
C ARG A 273 11.91 11.92 12.53
N ASN A 274 12.41 11.13 11.58
CA ASN A 274 13.43 11.56 10.63
C ASN A 274 14.77 11.99 11.28
N ARG A 275 15.08 11.55 12.51
CA ARG A 275 16.34 11.84 13.23
C ARG A 275 17.55 11.09 12.63
N PRO A 276 18.80 11.39 13.00
CA PRO A 276 19.95 10.60 12.54
C PRO A 276 19.77 9.10 12.83
N VAL A 277 20.13 8.23 11.89
CA VAL A 277 19.97 6.78 12.06
C VAL A 277 20.84 6.30 13.23
N PRO A 278 20.23 5.66 14.25
CA PRO A 278 20.97 5.14 15.40
C PRO A 278 22.08 4.18 14.97
N ARG A 279 23.19 4.19 15.72
CA ARG A 279 24.27 3.22 15.55
C ARG A 279 24.09 2.15 16.63
N PRO A 280 23.72 0.91 16.26
CA PRO A 280 23.75 -0.17 17.23
C PRO A 280 25.20 -0.37 17.71
N PRO A 281 25.41 -0.82 18.95
CA PRO A 281 26.75 -1.16 19.43
C PRO A 281 27.39 -2.20 18.50
N ALA A 282 28.70 -2.09 18.28
CA ALA A 282 29.46 -3.05 17.49
C ALA A 282 29.27 -4.45 18.11
N ARG A 283 29.08 -5.46 17.26
CA ARG A 283 29.05 -6.84 17.74
C ARG A 283 30.43 -7.23 18.27
N PRO A 284 30.51 -8.09 19.29
CA PRO A 284 31.75 -8.81 19.56
C PRO A 284 32.15 -9.58 18.28
N GLY A 285 33.26 -9.19 17.65
CA GLY A 285 33.80 -9.82 16.44
C GLY A 285 33.70 -9.04 15.12
N GLU A 286 33.00 -7.90 15.07
CA GLU A 286 32.91 -7.09 13.81
C GLU A 286 34.20 -6.34 13.46
N ASP A 287 35.05 -6.05 14.44
CA ASP A 287 36.31 -5.32 14.23
C ASP A 287 37.37 -6.17 13.49
N GLY A 288 37.25 -7.51 13.54
CA GLY A 288 38.16 -8.44 12.86
C GLY A 288 37.84 -8.69 11.38
N GLU A 289 36.58 -8.53 10.97
CA GLU A 289 36.14 -8.80 9.60
C GLU A 289 36.31 -7.57 8.67
N LEU A 290 36.31 -6.35 9.24
CA LEU A 290 36.47 -5.10 8.49
C LEU A 290 37.94 -4.68 8.28
N ALA A 291 38.89 -5.33 8.97
CA ALA A 291 40.33 -5.17 8.74
C ALA A 291 40.92 -6.24 7.79
N GLY A 292 40.06 -7.13 7.27
CA GLY A 292 40.44 -8.25 6.40
C GLY A 292 40.08 -8.07 4.92
N ILE A 293 39.95 -6.82 4.44
CA ILE A 293 39.93 -6.47 3.01
C ILE A 293 40.94 -5.35 2.77
#